data_AF-A0A350H780-F1
#
_entry.id   AF-A0A350H780-F1
#
_cell.length_a   1.000
_cell.length_b   1.000
_cell.length_c   1.000
_cell.angle_alpha   90.00
_cell.angle_beta   90.00
_cell.angle_gamma   90.00
#
_symmetry.space_group_name_H-M   'P 1'
#
loop_
_entity.id
_entity.type
_entity.pdbx_description
1 polymer ?
#
loop_
_entity_poly.entity_id
_entity_poly.type
_entity_poly.pdbx_seq_one_letter_code
_entity_poly.pdbx_strand_id
1 'polypeptide(L)'
;MKSRRIINALLFLEAIFVLVSLFTYAHVCGSMGEMEAKCHKTKHIAIVLSIVLILTALVQIAVDKISVNNLISLAQVVLGVVFIILPTVIAPVCKMKTMNCYATTKPLLIISGIAIVILTVVEFLASLTQVKKA
;
A
#
# COMPACT_ATOMS: atom_id res chain seq x y z
N MET A 1 -20.55 -8.20 10.22
CA MET A 1 -20.53 -7.88 8.77
C MET A 1 -20.32 -6.39 8.47
N LYS A 2 -21.13 -5.47 9.00
CA LYS A 2 -21.04 -4.02 8.69
C LYS A 2 -19.66 -3.39 8.98
N SER A 3 -19.05 -3.70 10.13
CA SER A 3 -17.71 -3.17 10.50
C SER A 3 -16.59 -3.63 9.55
N ARG A 4 -16.64 -4.85 9.02
CA ARG A 4 -15.64 -5.37 8.06
C ARG A 4 -15.73 -4.66 6.71
N ARG A 5 -16.94 -4.47 6.19
CA ARG A 5 -17.14 -3.72 4.93
C ARG A 5 -16.63 -2.28 5.03
N ILE A 6 -16.74 -1.65 6.21
CA ILE A 6 -16.19 -0.30 6.44
C ILE A 6 -14.65 -0.32 6.39
N ILE A 7 -14.00 -1.29 7.04
CA ILE A 7 -12.53 -1.42 7.03
C ILE A 7 -12.03 -1.68 5.60
N ASN A 8 -12.71 -2.55 4.84
CA ASN A 8 -12.29 -2.91 3.49
C ASN A 8 -12.51 -1.74 2.50
N ALA A 9 -13.57 -0.95 2.72
CA ALA A 9 -13.77 0.30 2.00
C ALA A 9 -12.69 1.35 2.33
N LEU A 10 -12.26 1.45 3.60
CA LEU A 10 -11.14 2.31 4.00
C LEU A 10 -9.83 1.88 3.33
N LEU A 11 -9.53 0.58 3.33
CA LEU A 11 -8.35 0.03 2.64
C LEU A 11 -8.38 0.33 1.14
N PHE A 12 -9.54 0.18 0.50
CA PHE A 12 -9.71 0.51 -0.91
C PHE A 12 -9.48 2.00 -1.20
N LEU A 13 -10.02 2.88 -0.36
CA LEU A 13 -9.81 4.33 -0.49
C LEU A 13 -8.34 4.71 -0.29
N GLU A 14 -7.67 4.12 0.69
CA GLU A 14 -6.25 4.34 0.92
C GLU A 14 -5.41 3.88 -0.28
N ALA A 15 -5.72 2.72 -0.86
CA ALA A 15 -5.04 2.19 -2.04
C ALA A 15 -5.13 3.16 -3.23
N ILE A 16 -6.33 3.70 -3.48
CA ILE A 16 -6.57 4.71 -4.53
C ILE A 16 -5.81 5.98 -4.21
N PHE A 17 -5.84 6.44 -2.96
CA PHE A 17 -5.14 7.64 -2.52
C PHE A 17 -3.63 7.53 -2.79
N VAL A 18 -3.01 6.40 -2.46
CA VAL A 18 -1.58 6.16 -2.74
C VAL A 18 -1.32 6.20 -4.25
N LEU A 19 -2.15 5.52 -5.05
CA LEU A 19 -2.00 5.52 -6.50
C LEU A 19 -2.07 6.94 -7.08
N VAL A 20 -3.09 7.73 -6.72
CA VAL A 20 -3.27 9.11 -7.20
C VAL A 20 -2.13 10.01 -6.74
N SER A 21 -1.65 9.82 -5.50
CA SER A 21 -0.54 10.59 -4.94
C SER A 21 0.77 10.40 -5.72
N LEU A 22 0.99 9.20 -6.28
CA LEU A 22 2.15 8.89 -7.12
C LEU A 22 2.13 9.61 -8.49
N PHE A 23 0.95 10.02 -8.96
CA PHE A 23 0.81 10.79 -10.21
C PHE A 23 0.75 12.31 -9.99
N THR A 24 0.26 12.76 -8.83
CA THR A 24 0.01 14.18 -8.55
C THR A 24 1.14 14.87 -7.78
N TYR A 25 1.44 14.40 -6.56
CA TYR A 25 2.38 15.05 -5.63
C TYR A 25 3.81 14.54 -5.75
N ALA A 26 3.97 13.24 -5.94
CA ALA A 26 5.26 12.59 -6.07
C ALA A 26 5.69 12.56 -7.53
N HIS A 27 5.78 13.72 -8.19
CA HIS A 27 6.29 13.78 -9.56
C HIS A 27 7.75 13.31 -9.55
N VAL A 28 7.94 12.08 -10.00
CA VAL A 28 9.23 11.41 -9.97
C VAL A 28 10.08 12.00 -11.08
N CYS A 29 11.37 12.25 -10.79
CA CYS A 29 12.30 12.77 -11.79
C CYS A 29 12.21 11.90 -13.06
N GLY A 30 12.06 12.55 -14.21
CA GLY A 30 12.25 11.89 -15.50
C GLY A 30 13.69 11.39 -15.64
N SER A 31 13.94 10.61 -16.69
CA SER A 31 15.30 10.20 -17.04
C SER A 31 16.18 11.45 -17.21
N MET A 32 17.15 11.66 -16.31
CA MET A 32 18.21 12.65 -16.50
C MET A 32 19.39 11.95 -17.19
N GLY A 33 19.24 11.66 -18.47
CA GLY A 33 20.29 11.02 -19.29
C GLY A 33 20.52 9.52 -18.98
N GLU A 34 21.78 9.06 -19.05
CA GLU A 34 22.14 7.63 -18.95
C GLU A 34 22.08 7.03 -17.54
N MET A 35 21.77 7.83 -16.52
CA MET A 35 21.54 7.31 -15.18
C MET A 35 20.04 7.04 -15.02
N GLU A 36 19.63 5.75 -15.09
CA GLU A 36 18.31 5.35 -14.62
C GLU A 36 18.14 5.87 -13.19
N ALA A 37 17.34 6.91 -13.01
CA ALA A 37 17.08 7.46 -11.69
C ALA A 37 16.45 6.34 -10.85
N LYS A 38 17.09 5.95 -9.74
CA LYS A 38 16.60 4.89 -8.83
C LYS A 38 15.13 5.09 -8.44
N CYS A 39 14.70 6.36 -8.37
CA CYS A 39 13.32 6.76 -8.14
C CYS A 39 12.33 6.29 -9.22
N HIS A 40 12.73 6.15 -10.49
CA HIS A 40 11.87 5.62 -11.55
C HIS A 40 11.44 4.17 -11.26
N LYS A 41 12.37 3.33 -10.79
CA LYS A 41 12.06 1.95 -10.38
C LYS A 41 11.15 1.92 -9.17
N THR A 42 11.41 2.76 -8.16
CA THR A 42 10.54 2.90 -6.98
C THR A 42 9.10 3.25 -7.37
N LYS A 43 8.92 4.18 -8.32
CA LYS A 43 7.60 4.57 -8.84
C LYS A 43 6.86 3.40 -9.45
N HIS A 44 7.51 2.69 -10.38
CA HIS A 44 6.88 1.57 -11.09
C HIS A 44 6.47 0.47 -10.12
N ILE A 45 7.35 0.11 -9.19
CA ILE A 45 7.03 -0.90 -8.17
C ILE A 45 5.88 -0.41 -7.29
N ALA A 46 5.90 0.83 -6.83
CA ALA A 46 4.82 1.38 -6.00
C ALA A 46 3.47 1.39 -6.73
N ILE A 47 3.44 1.75 -8.02
CA ILE A 47 2.22 1.70 -8.84
C ILE A 47 1.69 0.27 -8.93
N VAL A 48 2.55 -0.70 -9.23
CA VAL A 48 2.15 -2.12 -9.31
C VAL A 48 1.59 -2.60 -7.97
N LEU A 49 2.26 -2.28 -6.86
CA LEU A 49 1.79 -2.66 -5.52
C LEU A 49 0.44 -2.00 -5.19
N SER A 50 0.24 -0.73 -5.54
CA SER A 50 -1.05 -0.05 -5.33
C SER A 50 -2.17 -0.70 -6.14
N ILE A 51 -1.92 -1.08 -7.39
CA ILE A 51 -2.91 -1.78 -8.23
C ILE A 51 -3.27 -3.13 -7.60
N VAL A 52 -2.28 -3.90 -7.14
CA VAL A 52 -2.51 -5.18 -6.44
C VAL A 52 -3.32 -4.96 -5.16
N LEU A 53 -3.04 -3.89 -4.39
CA LEU A 53 -3.80 -3.56 -3.18
C LEU A 53 -5.26 -3.20 -3.50
N ILE A 54 -5.50 -2.41 -4.56
CA ILE A 54 -6.85 -2.07 -5.03
C ILE A 54 -7.63 -3.32 -5.41
N LEU A 55 -7.03 -4.23 -6.20
CA LEU A 55 -7.68 -5.47 -6.64
C LEU A 55 -8.02 -6.38 -5.46
N THR A 56 -7.09 -6.55 -4.53
CA THR A 56 -7.32 -7.37 -3.33
C THR A 56 -8.40 -6.80 -2.42
N ALA A 57 -8.42 -5.48 -2.22
CA ALA A 57 -9.47 -4.80 -1.46
C ALA A 57 -10.85 -4.91 -2.16
N LEU A 58 -10.89 -4.81 -3.49
CA LEU A 58 -12.11 -5.00 -4.26
C LEU A 58 -12.66 -6.43 -4.10
N VAL A 59 -11.81 -7.44 -4.14
CA VAL A 59 -12.19 -8.85 -3.92
C VAL A 59 -12.74 -9.05 -2.51
N GLN A 60 -12.12 -8.45 -1.48
CA GLN A 60 -12.63 -8.52 -0.10
C GLN A 60 -13.99 -7.83 0.08
N ILE A 61 -14.30 -6.80 -0.71
CA ILE A 61 -15.62 -6.15 -0.71
C ILE A 61 -16.66 -7.02 -1.42
N ALA A 62 -16.27 -7.67 -2.52
CA ALA A 62 -17.16 -8.52 -3.33
C ALA A 62 -17.41 -9.90 -2.70
N VAL A 63 -16.48 -10.43 -1.92
CA VAL A 63 -16.52 -11.80 -1.39
C VAL A 63 -16.68 -11.79 0.13
N ASP A 64 -17.87 -12.14 0.62
CA ASP A 64 -18.17 -12.22 2.06
C ASP A 64 -17.69 -13.53 2.74
N LYS A 65 -16.70 -14.25 2.16
CA LYS A 65 -16.15 -15.49 2.74
C LYS A 65 -15.00 -15.20 3.70
N ILE A 66 -15.12 -15.65 4.95
CA ILE A 66 -14.11 -15.39 6.01
C ILE A 66 -12.73 -15.95 5.66
N SER A 67 -12.65 -17.14 5.05
CA SER A 67 -11.38 -17.78 4.71
C SER A 67 -10.62 -17.01 3.63
N VAL A 68 -11.31 -16.57 2.58
CA VAL A 68 -10.74 -15.75 1.50
C VAL A 68 -10.25 -14.44 2.07
N ASN A 69 -11.05 -13.82 2.94
CA ASN A 69 -10.68 -12.56 3.57
C ASN A 69 -9.39 -12.68 4.38
N ASN A 70 -9.24 -13.72 5.20
CA ASN A 70 -8.04 -13.91 6.02
C ASN A 70 -6.77 -14.11 5.17
N LEU A 71 -6.88 -14.87 4.08
CA LEU A 71 -5.80 -15.06 3.11
C LEU A 71 -5.39 -13.72 2.46
N ILE A 72 -6.37 -12.90 2.08
CA ILE A 72 -6.10 -11.59 1.47
C ILE A 72 -5.52 -10.62 2.48
N SER A 73 -6.06 -10.53 3.71
CA SER A 73 -5.52 -9.65 4.75
C SER A 73 -4.06 -10.00 5.06
N LEU A 74 -3.69 -11.29 5.05
CA LEU A 74 -2.29 -11.71 5.21
C LEU A 74 -1.40 -11.20 4.06
N ALA A 75 -1.87 -11.33 2.81
CA ALA A 75 -1.15 -10.79 1.65
C ALA A 75 -1.03 -9.27 1.73
N GLN A 76 -2.05 -8.55 2.19
CA GLN A 76 -2.02 -7.10 2.33
C GLN A 76 -1.08 -6.63 3.45
N VAL A 77 -0.92 -7.39 4.54
CA VAL A 77 0.12 -7.11 5.55
C VAL A 77 1.49 -7.15 4.89
N VAL A 78 1.77 -8.18 4.08
CA VAL A 78 3.04 -8.28 3.34
C VAL A 78 3.19 -7.09 2.39
N LEU A 79 2.14 -6.72 1.64
CA LEU A 79 2.17 -5.56 0.76
C LEU A 79 2.47 -4.26 1.52
N GLY A 80 1.82 -4.03 2.66
CA GLY A 80 2.05 -2.86 3.50
C GLY A 80 3.50 -2.80 4.03
N VAL A 81 4.06 -3.93 4.46
CA VAL A 81 5.48 -4.02 4.85
C VAL A 81 6.39 -3.71 3.65
N VAL A 82 6.07 -4.25 2.47
CA VAL A 82 6.80 -3.96 1.22
C VAL A 82 6.79 -2.45 0.93
N PHE A 83 5.66 -1.76 1.10
CA PHE A 83 5.56 -0.29 0.95
C PHE A 83 6.54 0.47 1.87
N ILE A 84 6.73 0.00 3.11
CA ILE A 84 7.65 0.62 4.09
C ILE A 84 9.13 0.41 3.68
N ILE A 85 9.49 -0.80 3.27
CA ILE A 85 10.88 -1.14 2.90
C ILE A 85 11.23 -0.72 1.48
N LEU A 86 10.23 -0.45 0.63
CA LEU A 86 10.42 -0.10 -0.77
C LEU A 86 11.34 1.13 -0.96
N PRO A 87 11.07 2.30 -0.34
CA PRO A 87 11.91 3.48 -0.52
C PRO A 87 13.23 3.45 0.26
N THR A 88 13.49 2.41 1.07
CA THR A 88 14.66 2.32 1.96
C THR A 88 15.64 1.21 1.55
N VAL A 89 15.14 0.03 1.16
CA VAL A 89 15.96 -1.17 0.92
C VAL A 89 15.80 -1.69 -0.52
N ILE A 90 14.58 -1.85 -1.03
CA ILE A 90 14.34 -2.50 -2.33
C ILE A 90 14.71 -1.59 -3.50
N ALA A 91 14.17 -0.37 -3.50
CA ALA A 91 14.39 0.64 -4.52
C ALA A 91 14.63 1.98 -3.82
N PRO A 92 15.83 2.18 -3.24
CA PRO A 92 16.11 3.35 -2.44
C PRO A 92 15.99 4.62 -3.27
N VAL A 93 15.24 5.58 -2.73
CA VAL A 93 15.08 6.90 -3.32
C VAL A 93 16.38 7.71 -3.29
N CYS A 94 16.43 8.83 -3.99
CA CYS A 94 17.56 9.76 -3.97
C CYS A 94 17.93 10.16 -2.53
N LYS A 95 19.23 10.23 -2.19
CA LYS A 95 19.69 10.58 -0.83
C LYS A 95 19.65 12.08 -0.52
N MET A 96 19.54 12.93 -1.54
CA MET A 96 19.55 14.38 -1.38
C MET A 96 18.22 14.87 -0.81
N LYS A 97 18.27 15.56 0.33
CA LYS A 97 17.08 16.03 1.06
C LYS A 97 16.26 17.08 0.30
N THR A 98 16.87 17.78 -0.65
CA THR A 98 16.22 18.82 -1.48
C THR A 98 15.45 18.25 -2.66
N MET A 99 15.53 16.94 -2.93
CA MET A 99 14.79 16.32 -4.03
C MET A 99 13.40 15.87 -3.58
N ASN A 100 12.38 16.15 -4.41
CA ASN A 100 10.99 15.77 -4.15
C ASN A 100 10.82 14.27 -3.84
N CYS A 101 11.56 13.38 -4.52
CA CYS A 101 11.48 11.94 -4.28
C CYS A 101 11.88 11.55 -2.83
N TYR A 102 12.82 12.26 -2.21
CA TYR A 102 13.18 12.05 -0.80
C TYR A 102 12.19 12.72 0.16
N ALA A 103 11.80 13.96 -0.16
CA ALA A 103 11.00 14.79 0.74
C ALA A 103 9.52 14.38 0.78
N THR A 104 8.94 13.88 -0.32
CA THR A 104 7.51 13.57 -0.42
C THR A 104 7.24 12.08 -0.63
N THR A 105 7.87 11.44 -1.62
CA THR A 105 7.56 10.05 -1.98
C THR A 105 7.93 9.07 -0.88
N LYS A 106 9.13 9.21 -0.29
CA LYS A 106 9.58 8.33 0.80
C LYS A 106 8.66 8.36 2.02
N PRO A 107 8.34 9.51 2.64
CA PRO A 107 7.44 9.52 3.80
C PRO A 107 6.03 9.07 3.42
N LEU A 108 5.54 9.40 2.21
CA LEU A 108 4.22 8.96 1.75
C LEU A 108 4.10 7.43 1.68
N LEU A 109 5.09 6.74 1.10
CA LEU A 109 5.10 5.27 1.01
C LEU A 109 5.23 4.61 2.39
N ILE A 110 6.01 5.20 3.30
CA ILE A 110 6.16 4.67 4.66
C ILE A 110 4.87 4.85 5.46
N ILE A 111 4.28 6.05 5.43
CA ILE A 111 3.05 6.35 6.20
C ILE A 111 1.89 5.50 5.69
N SER A 112 1.72 5.41 4.37
CA SER A 112 0.69 4.54 3.78
C SER A 112 0.94 3.06 4.07
N GLY A 113 2.19 2.59 3.96
CA GLY A 113 2.52 1.21 4.34
C GLY A 113 2.15 0.90 5.80
N ILE A 114 2.42 1.82 6.73
CA ILE A 114 2.04 1.68 8.14
C ILE A 114 0.51 1.65 8.30
N ALA A 115 -0.20 2.57 7.66
CA ALA A 115 -1.65 2.65 7.75
C ALA A 115 -2.33 1.39 7.17
N ILE A 116 -1.87 0.88 6.02
CA ILE A 116 -2.30 -0.41 5.46
C ILE A 116 -2.08 -1.55 6.46
N VAL A 117 -0.90 -1.64 7.08
CA VAL A 117 -0.62 -2.68 8.08
C VAL A 117 -1.56 -2.58 9.28
N ILE A 118 -1.81 -1.37 9.79
CA ILE A 118 -2.73 -1.17 10.91
C ILE A 118 -4.15 -1.60 10.53
N LEU A 119 -4.66 -1.14 9.40
CA LEU A 119 -6.02 -1.47 8.94
C LEU A 119 -6.21 -2.98 8.71
N THR A 120 -5.24 -3.63 8.07
CA THR A 120 -5.27 -5.08 7.79
C THR A 120 -5.15 -5.92 9.05
N VAL A 121 -4.32 -5.51 10.02
CA VAL A 121 -4.24 -6.18 11.33
C VAL A 121 -5.57 -6.03 12.08
N VAL A 122 -6.18 -4.84 12.09
CA VAL A 122 -7.50 -4.64 12.71
C VAL A 122 -8.56 -5.50 12.03
N GLU A 123 -8.54 -5.59 10.70
CA GLU A 123 -9.44 -6.45 9.93
C GLU A 123 -9.27 -7.94 10.29
N PHE A 124 -8.02 -8.39 10.43
CA PHE A 124 -7.68 -9.75 10.81
C PHE A 124 -8.09 -10.05 12.26
N LEU A 125 -7.85 -9.16 13.22
CA LEU A 125 -8.34 -9.34 14.60
C LEU A 125 -9.88 -9.35 14.67
N ALA A 126 -10.54 -8.51 13.86
CA ALA A 126 -11.99 -8.51 13.68
C ALA A 126 -12.50 -9.79 13.00
N SER A 127 -11.67 -10.51 12.23
CA SER A 127 -12.00 -11.83 11.69
C SER A 127 -12.02 -12.91 12.75
N LEU A 128 -10.97 -12.95 13.57
CA LEU A 128 -10.78 -13.97 14.60
C LEU A 128 -11.88 -13.90 15.65
N THR A 129 -12.30 -12.70 16.03
CA THR A 129 -13.41 -12.49 16.97
C THR A 129 -14.76 -12.96 16.43
N GLN A 130 -14.98 -12.95 15.12
CA GLN A 130 -16.20 -13.47 14.49
C GLN A 130 -16.16 -15.01 14.39
N VAL A 131 -15.00 -15.58 14.08
CA VAL A 131 -14.81 -17.06 14.06
C VAL A 131 -15.06 -17.65 15.45
N LYS A 132 -14.64 -16.96 16.52
CA LYS A 132 -14.88 -17.41 17.90
C LYS A 132 -16.34 -17.30 18.35
N LYS A 133 -17.18 -16.58 17.61
CA LYS A 133 -18.59 -16.31 17.94
C LYS A 133 -19.58 -17.13 17.09
N ALA A 134 -19.10 -17.79 16.04
CA ALA A 134 -19.84 -18.74 15.21
C ALA A 134 -19.67 -20.16 15.76
#